data_AF-A0A7C2W3V3-F1
#
_entry.id   AF-A0A7C2W3V3-F1
#
_cell.length_a   1.000
_cell.length_b   1.000
_cell.length_c   1.000
_cell.angle_alpha   90.00
_cell.angle_beta   90.00
_cell.angle_gamma   90.00
#
_symmetry.space_group_name_H-M   'P 1'
#
loop_
_entity.id
_entity.type
_entity.pdbx_description
1 polymer ?
#
loop_
_entity_poly.entity_id
_entity_poly.type
_entity_poly.pdbx_seq_one_letter_code
_entity_poly.pdbx_strand_id
1 'polypeptide(L)'
;MLEAADTVELEARMSKPCVMVLMRVTILVGAICASSQGRIVELSSLDLTKMTAGWGRPVADKSVQDQPMRIAGRLFEKGVGTHVKSVRYVDLKGQATRFTAYVGVDDEVNGNIGSVEFRVYGDGKFLWTSGPVK
;
A
#
# COMPACT_ATOMS: atom_id res chain seq x y z
N MET A 1 -11.48 -6.89 5.03
CA MET A 1 -12.15 -5.81 4.28
C MET A 1 -11.98 -4.56 5.13
N LEU A 2 -11.05 -3.68 4.74
CA LEU A 2 -10.70 -2.48 5.50
C LEU A 2 -11.43 -1.28 4.88
N GLU A 3 -11.97 -0.42 5.74
CA GLU A 3 -12.60 0.86 5.36
C GLU A 3 -11.55 1.94 5.04
N ALA A 4 -12.03 3.02 4.43
CA ALA A 4 -11.23 4.15 3.98
C ALA A 4 -10.46 4.83 5.12
N ALA A 5 -9.29 5.36 4.79
CA ALA A 5 -8.53 6.30 5.59
C ALA A 5 -8.22 7.54 4.74
N ASP A 6 -8.03 8.70 5.35
CA ASP A 6 -7.67 9.95 4.66
C ASP A 6 -6.17 10.11 4.41
N THR A 7 -5.32 9.38 5.13
CA THR A 7 -3.88 9.27 4.85
C THR A 7 -3.38 7.85 5.12
N VAL A 8 -2.79 7.20 4.11
CA VAL A 8 -2.09 5.91 4.30
C VAL A 8 -0.61 6.18 4.53
N GLU A 9 -0.12 5.71 5.67
CA GLU A 9 1.29 5.70 6.04
C GLU A 9 1.74 4.24 6.10
N LEU A 10 2.60 3.79 5.19
CA LEU A 10 3.15 2.43 5.22
C LEU A 10 4.25 2.31 6.30
N GLU A 11 3.82 2.17 7.56
CA GLU A 11 4.66 1.99 8.76
C GLU A 11 3.85 1.17 9.83
N ALA A 12 4.26 1.11 11.10
CA ALA A 12 4.76 -0.10 11.74
C ALA A 12 4.26 -0.59 13.14
N ARG A 13 3.03 -0.35 13.68
CA ARG A 13 2.71 -0.84 15.07
C ARG A 13 1.26 -1.16 15.54
N MET A 14 1.02 -2.45 15.85
CA MET A 14 -0.20 -3.14 16.36
C MET A 14 -0.91 -2.58 17.63
N SER A 15 -2.17 -2.94 17.98
CA SER A 15 -3.40 -3.45 17.30
C SER A 15 -4.53 -3.72 18.36
N LYS A 16 -5.83 -3.68 18.02
CA LYS A 16 -7.05 -4.04 18.85
C LYS A 16 -8.38 -3.89 18.04
N PRO A 17 -9.58 -4.40 18.50
CA PRO A 17 -10.80 -4.51 17.65
C PRO A 17 -12.08 -3.72 18.07
N CYS A 18 -13.05 -3.61 17.13
CA CYS A 18 -14.53 -3.86 17.26
C CYS A 18 -15.56 -2.74 16.84
N VAL A 19 -16.71 -3.18 16.24
CA VAL A 19 -18.05 -2.50 16.00
C VAL A 19 -18.09 -1.31 14.99
N MET A 20 -18.92 -1.16 13.92
CA MET A 20 -20.25 -1.63 13.39
C MET A 20 -21.50 -0.76 13.71
N VAL A 21 -22.14 -0.11 12.71
CA VAL A 21 -23.60 0.25 12.67
C VAL A 21 -24.13 0.29 11.21
N LEU A 22 -25.43 0.02 11.02
CA LEU A 22 -26.17 -0.04 9.75
C LEU A 22 -27.45 0.85 9.82
N MET A 23 -27.87 1.51 8.73
CA MET A 23 -29.25 2.02 8.62
C MET A 23 -29.76 2.10 7.16
N ARG A 24 -31.04 1.79 6.95
CA ARG A 24 -31.75 1.76 5.65
C ARG A 24 -32.83 2.83 5.58
N VAL A 25 -32.91 3.60 4.49
CA VAL A 25 -34.13 4.31 4.05
C VAL A 25 -34.20 4.29 2.53
N THR A 26 -35.36 3.92 1.97
CA THR A 26 -35.63 3.88 0.52
C THR A 26 -36.43 5.09 0.05
N ILE A 27 -35.93 5.79 -0.97
CA ILE A 27 -36.71 6.75 -1.78
C ILE A 27 -36.47 6.41 -3.25
N LEU A 28 -37.56 6.22 -4.01
CA LEU A 28 -37.51 5.94 -5.45
C LEU A 28 -37.35 7.25 -6.25
N VAL A 29 -36.18 7.88 -6.15
CA VAL A 29 -35.75 8.87 -7.14
C VAL A 29 -35.21 8.11 -8.35
N GLY A 30 -35.56 8.55 -9.57
CA GLY A 30 -35.01 7.99 -10.81
C GLY A 30 -33.48 8.13 -10.81
N ALA A 31 -32.80 7.05 -10.46
CA ALA A 31 -31.37 7.07 -10.22
C ALA A 31 -30.61 7.17 -11.55
N ILE A 32 -30.17 8.38 -11.88
CA ILE A 32 -28.93 8.53 -12.64
C ILE A 32 -27.83 8.01 -11.72
N CYS A 33 -27.59 6.69 -11.78
CA CYS A 33 -26.44 6.06 -11.17
C CYS A 33 -25.20 6.58 -11.91
N ALA A 34 -24.71 7.74 -11.48
CA ALA A 34 -23.33 8.14 -11.71
C ALA A 34 -22.46 7.06 -11.08
N SER A 35 -22.07 6.08 -11.89
CA SER A 35 -21.13 5.05 -11.49
C SER A 35 -19.81 5.76 -11.19
N SER A 36 -19.54 5.96 -9.90
CA SER A 36 -18.19 6.23 -9.43
C SER A 36 -17.36 4.99 -9.75
N GLN A 37 -16.84 4.92 -10.98
CA GLN A 37 -15.88 3.90 -11.34
C GLN A 37 -14.70 4.06 -10.38
N GLY A 38 -14.52 3.06 -9.52
CA GLY A 38 -13.44 3.03 -8.54
C GLY A 38 -12.12 3.04 -9.27
N ARG A 39 -11.53 4.23 -9.45
CA ARG A 39 -10.27 4.40 -10.16
C ARG A 39 -9.15 3.85 -9.27
N ILE A 40 -8.55 2.74 -9.70
CA ILE A 40 -7.30 2.27 -9.12
C ILE A 40 -6.22 3.31 -9.43
N VAL A 41 -5.45 3.68 -8.41
CA VAL A 41 -4.30 4.57 -8.52
C VAL A 41 -3.08 3.76 -8.15
N GLU A 42 -2.23 3.48 -9.13
CA GLU A 42 -1.00 2.71 -8.93
C GLU A 42 -0.01 3.48 -8.05
N LEU A 43 0.60 2.80 -7.07
CA LEU A 43 1.56 3.43 -6.16
C LEU A 43 2.76 4.03 -6.92
N SER A 44 3.16 3.41 -8.02
CA SER A 44 4.24 3.88 -8.90
C SER A 44 3.90 5.11 -9.75
N SER A 45 2.61 5.42 -9.91
CA SER A 45 2.15 6.65 -10.58
C SER A 45 2.20 7.89 -9.68
N LEU A 46 2.44 7.71 -8.39
CA LEU A 46 2.57 8.82 -7.44
C LEU A 46 3.96 9.45 -7.51
N ASP A 47 4.05 10.70 -7.07
CA ASP A 47 5.32 11.42 -6.86
C ASP A 47 6.20 10.68 -5.83
N LEU A 48 7.15 9.86 -6.31
CA LEU A 48 8.01 9.03 -5.47
C LEU A 48 9.03 9.81 -4.63
N THR A 49 9.22 11.11 -4.86
CA THR A 49 10.14 11.93 -4.04
C THR A 49 9.70 12.01 -2.57
N LYS A 50 8.41 11.79 -2.29
CA LYS A 50 7.80 11.69 -0.95
C LYS A 50 7.90 10.30 -0.32
N MET A 51 8.78 9.45 -0.83
CA MET A 51 9.10 8.13 -0.28
C MET A 51 10.57 8.11 0.15
N THR A 52 10.84 7.66 1.36
CA THR A 52 12.23 7.50 1.84
C THR A 52 12.77 6.12 1.46
N ALA A 53 14.09 5.99 1.35
CA ALA A 53 14.79 4.72 1.27
C ALA A 53 16.08 4.80 2.09
N GLY A 54 16.50 3.71 2.71
CA GLY A 54 17.74 3.65 3.48
C GLY A 54 19.00 3.62 2.60
N TRP A 55 18.84 3.17 1.35
CA TRP A 55 19.87 3.17 0.32
C TRP A 55 19.23 3.44 -1.05
N GLY A 56 19.97 4.10 -1.94
CA GLY A 56 19.51 4.46 -3.27
C GLY A 56 18.33 5.44 -3.24
N ARG A 57 17.39 5.26 -4.19
CA ARG A 57 16.12 5.99 -4.28
C ARG A 57 15.00 5.00 -4.58
N PRO A 58 13.75 5.27 -4.17
CA PRO A 58 12.60 4.49 -4.63
C PRO A 58 12.44 4.57 -6.15
N VAL A 59 12.16 3.43 -6.80
CA VAL A 59 12.05 3.33 -8.27
C VAL A 59 10.66 2.81 -8.66
N ALA A 60 10.03 3.46 -9.63
CA ALA A 60 8.74 3.04 -10.19
C ALA A 60 8.92 1.80 -11.09
N ASP A 61 8.02 0.83 -10.94
CA ASP A 61 7.84 -0.34 -11.80
C ASP A 61 9.08 -1.25 -11.93
N LYS A 62 10.01 -1.15 -10.98
CA LYS A 62 11.32 -1.83 -10.96
C LYS A 62 11.80 -2.08 -9.53
N SER A 63 12.81 -2.94 -9.38
CA SER A 63 13.58 -3.10 -8.14
C SER A 63 14.41 -1.84 -7.80
N VAL A 64 15.03 -1.82 -6.62
CA VAL A 64 15.89 -0.72 -6.19
C VAL A 64 17.20 -0.64 -7.00
N GLN A 65 17.58 -1.72 -7.69
CA GLN A 65 18.73 -1.78 -8.62
C GLN A 65 18.35 -1.57 -10.09
N ASP A 66 17.18 -0.96 -10.35
CA ASP A 66 16.66 -0.67 -11.69
C ASP A 66 16.34 -1.93 -12.55
N GLN A 67 16.20 -3.11 -11.92
CA GLN A 67 15.88 -4.43 -12.53
C GLN A 67 14.36 -4.74 -12.55
N PRO A 68 13.91 -5.77 -13.30
CA PRO A 68 12.51 -6.21 -13.27
C PRO A 68 12.12 -6.79 -11.90
N MET A 69 11.10 -6.21 -11.26
CA MET A 69 10.68 -6.57 -9.90
C MET A 69 10.08 -7.98 -9.82
N ARG A 70 10.54 -8.79 -8.86
CA ARG A 70 10.04 -10.16 -8.66
C ARG A 70 9.93 -10.49 -7.18
N ILE A 71 8.84 -11.13 -6.77
CA ILE A 71 8.66 -11.62 -5.40
C ILE A 71 8.26 -13.09 -5.46
N ALA A 72 9.06 -13.97 -4.86
CA ALA A 72 8.85 -15.41 -4.80
C ALA A 72 8.63 -16.05 -6.18
N GLY A 73 9.44 -15.66 -7.17
CA GLY A 73 9.40 -16.12 -8.55
C GLY A 73 8.34 -15.44 -9.43
N ARG A 74 7.43 -14.63 -8.86
CA ARG A 74 6.39 -13.91 -9.60
C ARG A 74 6.87 -12.53 -10.04
N LEU A 75 6.81 -12.25 -11.34
CA LEU A 75 7.08 -10.94 -11.92
C LEU A 75 5.97 -9.93 -11.62
N PHE A 76 6.33 -8.68 -11.32
CA PHE A 76 5.42 -7.55 -11.13
C PHE A 76 5.79 -6.40 -12.08
N GLU A 77 4.87 -6.04 -12.98
CA GLU A 77 5.04 -4.92 -13.94
C GLU A 77 4.73 -3.55 -13.32
N LYS A 78 4.10 -3.53 -12.15
CA LYS A 78 3.71 -2.34 -11.39
C LYS A 78 4.04 -2.50 -9.92
N GLY A 79 4.66 -1.48 -9.34
CA GLY A 79 5.12 -1.48 -7.95
C GLY A 79 6.17 -0.41 -7.69
N VAL A 80 6.67 -0.34 -6.45
CA VAL A 80 7.79 0.56 -6.10
C VAL A 80 8.90 -0.23 -5.42
N GLY A 81 10.05 -0.34 -6.07
CA GLY A 81 11.27 -0.89 -5.47
C GLY A 81 11.88 0.12 -4.50
N THR A 82 12.32 -0.34 -3.34
CA THR A 82 12.89 0.51 -2.29
C THR A 82 13.84 -0.30 -1.40
N HIS A 83 14.61 0.37 -0.54
CA HIS A 83 15.48 -0.26 0.45
C HIS A 83 15.11 0.16 1.87
N VAL A 84 15.11 -0.81 2.80
CA VAL A 84 14.83 -0.57 4.24
C VAL A 84 15.89 0.36 4.84
N LYS A 85 15.55 1.30 5.73
CA LYS A 85 14.18 1.69 6.15
C LYS A 85 13.55 2.63 5.12
N SER A 86 12.30 2.36 4.79
CA SER A 86 11.51 3.11 3.82
C SER A 86 10.14 3.41 4.40
N VAL A 87 9.63 4.62 4.19
CA VAL A 87 8.31 5.08 4.59
C VAL A 87 7.67 5.82 3.43
N ARG A 88 6.37 5.62 3.23
CA ARG A 88 5.56 6.36 2.27
C ARG A 88 4.29 6.89 2.93
N TYR A 89 4.09 8.20 2.80
CA TYR A 89 2.83 8.88 3.08
C TYR A 89 2.05 9.09 1.79
N VAL A 90 0.74 8.80 1.81
CA VAL A 90 -0.20 9.13 0.74
C VAL A 90 -1.42 9.80 1.35
N ASP A 91 -1.56 11.11 1.11
CA ASP A 91 -2.79 11.85 1.35
C ASP A 91 -3.87 11.41 0.34
N LEU A 92 -4.93 10.78 0.83
CA LEU A 92 -6.02 10.22 0.03
C LEU A 92 -7.17 11.21 -0.16
N LYS A 93 -7.24 12.30 0.62
CA LYS A 93 -8.27 13.35 0.53
C LYS A 93 -9.72 12.81 0.45
N GLY A 94 -10.04 11.74 1.20
CA GLY A 94 -11.33 11.05 1.16
C GLY A 94 -11.69 10.35 -0.16
N GLN A 95 -10.79 10.29 -1.15
CA GLN A 95 -11.08 9.79 -2.51
C GLN A 95 -10.76 8.31 -2.72
N ALA A 96 -10.00 7.67 -1.83
CA ALA A 96 -9.64 6.26 -1.93
C ALA A 96 -10.10 5.50 -0.69
N THR A 97 -10.81 4.39 -0.90
CA THR A 97 -11.45 3.61 0.18
C THR A 97 -10.81 2.25 0.42
N ARG A 98 -9.74 1.93 -0.33
CA ARG A 98 -9.06 0.64 -0.27
C ARG A 98 -7.60 0.79 -0.67
N PHE A 99 -6.71 0.25 0.16
CA PHE A 99 -5.33 -0.06 -0.21
C PHE A 99 -5.19 -1.56 -0.48
N THR A 100 -4.37 -1.95 -1.46
CA THR A 100 -4.06 -3.35 -1.77
C THR A 100 -2.69 -3.39 -2.44
N ALA A 101 -1.81 -4.26 -1.96
CA ALA A 101 -0.47 -4.44 -2.48
C ALA A 101 -0.01 -5.88 -2.26
N TYR A 102 0.90 -6.36 -3.11
CA TYR A 102 1.77 -7.48 -2.78
C TYR A 102 3.07 -6.89 -2.20
N VAL A 103 3.61 -7.54 -1.16
CA VAL A 103 4.84 -7.11 -0.48
C VAL A 103 5.73 -8.33 -0.23
N GLY A 104 7.04 -8.12 -0.25
CA GLY A 104 8.04 -9.17 -0.06
C GLY A 104 9.44 -8.65 -0.34
N VAL A 105 10.43 -9.52 -0.17
CA VAL A 105 11.80 -9.27 -0.63
C VAL A 105 11.87 -9.50 -2.13
N ASP A 106 12.67 -8.71 -2.85
CA ASP A 106 12.87 -8.90 -4.28
C ASP A 106 13.84 -10.07 -4.56
N ASP A 107 13.52 -10.92 -5.54
CA ASP A 107 14.31 -12.10 -5.90
C ASP A 107 15.74 -11.75 -6.39
N GLU A 108 16.07 -10.48 -6.67
CA GLU A 108 17.44 -10.03 -6.96
C GLU A 108 18.41 -10.24 -5.77
N VAL A 109 17.88 -10.28 -4.54
CA VAL A 109 18.70 -10.38 -3.31
C VAL A 109 19.19 -11.81 -3.09
N ASN A 110 20.44 -12.06 -3.48
CA ASN A 110 21.11 -13.34 -3.28
C ASN A 110 21.93 -13.33 -1.97
N GLY A 111 21.70 -14.31 -1.08
CA GLY A 111 22.52 -14.54 0.12
C GLY A 111 21.75 -14.44 1.45
N ASN A 112 22.41 -13.92 2.49
CA ASN A 112 21.79 -13.71 3.80
C ASN A 112 20.85 -12.50 3.78
N ILE A 113 19.59 -12.74 3.39
CA ILE A 113 18.52 -11.76 3.44
C ILE A 113 18.22 -11.39 4.90
N GLY A 114 18.36 -10.10 5.23
CA GLY A 114 17.90 -9.55 6.52
C GLY A 114 16.38 -9.50 6.58
N SER A 115 15.79 -9.66 7.77
CA SER A 115 14.33 -9.72 7.85
C SER A 115 13.65 -8.36 7.65
N VAL A 116 12.60 -8.33 6.82
CA VAL A 116 11.86 -7.12 6.43
C VAL A 116 10.43 -7.17 6.99
N GLU A 117 10.11 -6.20 7.86
CA GLU A 117 8.77 -5.85 8.37
C GLU A 117 7.98 -4.89 7.44
N PHE A 118 6.97 -5.34 6.68
CA PHE A 118 6.01 -4.44 6.03
C PHE A 118 4.79 -4.23 6.91
N ARG A 119 4.35 -2.98 7.06
CA ARG A 119 3.15 -2.63 7.83
C ARG A 119 2.42 -1.44 7.20
N VAL A 120 1.16 -1.25 7.57
CA VAL A 120 0.27 -0.18 7.08
C VAL A 120 -0.46 0.47 8.25
N TYR A 121 -0.41 1.80 8.30
CA TYR A 121 -1.32 2.68 9.05
C TYR A 121 -2.29 3.41 8.11
N GLY A 122 -3.43 3.83 8.65
CA GLY A 122 -4.33 4.82 8.08
C GLY A 122 -4.72 5.82 9.18
N ASP A 123 -4.64 7.12 8.89
CA ASP A 123 -4.99 8.20 9.82
C ASP A 123 -4.29 8.11 11.19
N GLY A 124 -2.99 7.77 11.16
CA GLY A 124 -2.17 7.54 12.35
C GLY A 124 -2.53 6.28 13.16
N LYS A 125 -3.44 5.42 12.67
CA LYS A 125 -3.86 4.17 13.31
C LYS A 125 -3.35 2.97 12.56
N PHE A 126 -2.93 1.93 13.26
CA PHE A 126 -2.42 0.72 12.62
C PHE A 126 -3.52 -0.15 12.05
N LEU A 127 -3.33 -0.60 10.82
CA LEU A 127 -4.28 -1.40 10.07
C LEU A 127 -3.77 -2.83 9.82
N TRP A 128 -2.49 -3.00 9.48
CA TRP A 128 -1.97 -4.31 9.03
C TRP A 128 -0.44 -4.47 9.15
N THR A 129 0.04 -5.72 9.33
CA THR A 129 1.45 -6.12 9.25
C THR A 129 1.59 -7.42 8.44
N SER A 130 2.69 -7.57 7.70
CA SER A 130 3.09 -8.82 7.06
C SER A 130 3.60 -9.86 8.06
N GLY A 131 4.07 -9.42 9.22
CA GLY A 131 5.04 -10.17 10.02
C GLY A 131 6.41 -10.26 9.33
N PRO A 132 7.45 -10.75 10.02
CA PRO A 132 8.82 -10.82 9.49
C PRO A 132 8.91 -11.62 8.19
N VAL A 133 9.22 -10.94 7.07
CA VAL A 133 9.53 -11.57 5.78
C VAL A 133 11.04 -11.82 5.68
N LYS A 134 11.42 -12.84 4.92
CA LYS A 134 12.79 -13.25 4.59
C LYS A 134 12.84 -13.74 3.16
#